data_AF-A0AA87Z122-F1
#
_entry.id   AF-A0AA87Z122-F1
#
_cell.length_a   1.000
_cell.length_b   1.000
_cell.length_c   1.000
_cell.angle_alpha   90.00
_cell.angle_beta   90.00
_cell.angle_gamma   90.00
#
_symmetry.space_group_name_H-M   'P 1'
#
loop_
_entity.id
_entity.type
_entity.pdbx_description
1 polymer ?
#
loop_
_entity_poly.entity_id
_entity_poly.type
_entity_poly.pdbx_seq_one_letter_code
_entity_poly.pdbx_strand_id
1 'polypeptide(L)' 'MDKTRHWRIVGCSAYTGEGLLEGFDWLVQDIASRIYVLD' A
#
# COMPACT_ATOMS: atom_id res chain seq x y z
N MET A 1 18.74 5.24 -9.57
CA MET A 1 17.87 4.27 -8.89
C MET A 1 16.47 4.64 -9.30
N ASP A 2 15.88 3.84 -10.20
CA ASP A 2 14.60 4.14 -10.82
C ASP A 2 13.51 4.24 -9.73
N LYS A 3 12.87 5.40 -9.59
CA LYS A 3 11.90 5.71 -8.52
C LYS A 3 10.47 5.26 -8.88
N THR A 4 10.33 4.28 -9.75
CA THR A 4 9.02 3.83 -10.30
C THR A 4 8.18 3.00 -9.33
N ARG A 5 8.78 2.50 -8.24
CA ARG A 5 8.11 1.62 -7.27
C ARG A 5 7.81 2.37 -5.98
N HIS A 6 6.52 2.49 -5.67
CA HIS A 6 6.06 3.01 -4.39
C HIS A 6 6.10 1.87 -3.37
N TRP A 7 6.44 2.21 -2.13
CA TRP A 7 6.50 1.27 -1.02
C TRP A 7 6.10 1.96 0.27
N ARG A 8 5.55 1.19 1.19
CA ARG A 8 5.21 1.62 2.55
C ARG A 8 5.44 0.47 3.51
N ILE A 9 5.98 0.77 4.68
CA ILE A 9 6.09 -0.18 5.80
C ILE A 9 4.93 0.12 6.75
N VAL A 10 4.17 -0.92 7.08
CA VAL A 10 3.05 -0.85 8.02
C VAL A 10 3.26 -1.92 9.09
N GLY A 11 3.20 -1.51 10.36
CA GLY A 11 3.24 -2.45 11.48
C GLY A 11 1.94 -3.25 11.52
N CYS A 12 2.03 -4.56 11.68
CA CYS A 12 0.85 -5.42 11.79
C CYS A 12 1.04 -6.57 12.77
N SER A 13 -0.08 -7.09 13.25
CA SER A 13 -0.15 -8.34 14.01
C SER A 13 -1.05 -9.31 13.27
N ALA A 14 -0.49 -10.41 12.78
CA ALA A 14 -1.27 -11.46 12.13
C ALA A 14 -2.22 -12.17 13.10
N TYR A 15 -1.96 -12.10 14.41
CA TYR A 15 -2.79 -12.73 15.44
C TYR A 15 -4.04 -11.91 15.76
N THR A 16 -3.89 -10.60 15.94
CA THR A 16 -5.01 -9.70 16.26
C THR A 16 -5.68 -9.10 15.02
N GLY A 17 -5.00 -9.16 13.86
CA GLY A 17 -5.43 -8.52 12.62
C GLY A 17 -5.10 -7.03 12.53
N GLU A 18 -4.48 -6.46 13.56
CA GLU A 18 -4.11 -5.05 13.60
C GLU A 18 -3.13 -4.71 12.46
N GLY A 19 -3.36 -3.60 11.76
CA GLY A 19 -2.49 -3.09 10.70
C GLY A 19 -2.56 -3.84 9.36
N LEU A 20 -3.22 -5.00 9.28
CA LEU A 20 -3.37 -5.74 8.03
C LEU A 20 -4.19 -4.94 7.01
N LEU A 21 -5.39 -4.50 7.40
CA LEU A 21 -6.29 -3.77 6.50
C LEU A 21 -5.67 -2.44 6.06
N GLU A 22 -4.99 -1.72 6.96
CA GLU A 22 -4.28 -0.47 6.61
C GLU A 22 -3.23 -0.70 5.51
N GLY A 23 -2.45 -1.78 5.62
CA GLY A 23 -1.46 -2.14 4.60
C GLY A 23 -2.08 -2.43 3.24
N PHE A 24 -3.20 -3.17 3.24
CA PHE A 24 -3.93 -3.47 2.00
C PHE A 24 -4.64 -2.24 1.42
N ASP A 25 -5.22 -1.39 2.25
CA ASP A 25 -5.87 -0.14 1.81
C ASP A 25 -4.87 0.77 1.11
N TRP A 26 -3.66 0.92 1.67
CA TRP A 26 -2.59 1.68 1.01
C TRP A 26 -2.21 1.06 -0.33
N LEU A 27 -2.03 -0.28 -0.39
CA LEU A 27 -1.68 -0.97 -1.63
C LEU A 27 -2.72 -0.76 -2.73
N VAL A 28 -4.01 -0.88 -2.40
CA VAL A 28 -5.10 -0.71 -3.36
C VAL A 28 -5.17 0.74 -3.84
N GLN A 29 -5.04 1.71 -2.92
CA GLN A 29 -5.01 3.13 -3.27
C GLN A 29 -3.81 3.47 -4.17
N ASP A 30 -2.61 2.93 -3.89
CA ASP A 30 -1.42 3.15 -4.72
C ASP A 30 -1.62 2.60 -6.14
N ILE A 31 -2.15 1.38 -6.27
CA ILE A 31 -2.44 0.78 -7.57
C ILE A 31 -3.51 1.60 -8.31
N ALA A 32 -4.58 2.00 -7.64
CA ALA A 32 -5.64 2.81 -8.23
C ALA A 32 -5.10 4.17 -8.70
N SER A 33 -4.20 4.79 -7.93
CA SER A 33 -3.56 6.05 -8.30
C SER A 33 -2.77 5.95 -9.59
N ARG A 34 -2.18 4.79 -9.92
CA ARG A 34 -1.44 4.57 -11.18
C ARG A 34 -2.34 4.29 -12.38
N ILE A 35 -3.49 3.66 -12.14
CA ILE A 35 -4.40 3.22 -13.21
C ILE A 35 -5.33 4.36 -13.63
N TYR A 36 -5.87 5.09 -12.66
CA TYR A 36 -6.95 6.05 -12.87
C TYR A 36 -6.51 7.50 -12.82
N VAL A 37 -5.39 7.78 -12.17
CA VAL A 37 -4.74 9.08 -12.19
C VAL A 37 -3.46 8.86 -13.00
N LEU A 38 -3.24 9.64 -14.06
CA LEU A 38 -2.00 9.56 -14.84
C LEU A 38 -0.86 10.14 -13.99
N ASP A 39 -0.34 9.35 -13.05
CA ASP A 39 0.93 9.60 -12.35
C ASP A 39 2.12 9.20 -13.22
#